data_AF-A0A7R9M2Q6-F1
#
_entry.id   AF-A0A7R9M2Q6-F1
#
_cell.length_a   1.000
_cell.length_b   1.000
_cell.length_c   1.000
_cell.angle_alpha   90.00
_cell.angle_beta   90.00
_cell.angle_gamma   90.00
#
_symmetry.space_group_name_H-M   'P 1'
#
loop_
_entity.id
_entity.type
_entity.pdbx_description
1 polymer ?
#
loop_
_entity_poly.entity_id
_entity_poly.type
_entity_poly.pdbx_seq_one_letter_code
_entity_poly.pdbx_strand_id
1 'polypeptide(L)'
;MFQLFGSLKQFLKPSSCVIDNNIFRLHYKATVVILIGCSLMVTARQYFGDPIDCISRDDIPPNLLDTYCWIHTTFSIENAWKKKVGEEVPYP
;
A
#
# COMPACT_ATOMS: atom_id res chain seq x y z
N MET A 1 -2.92 11.16 9.77
CA MET A 1 -2.72 11.26 8.31
C MET A 1 -3.41 12.48 7.68
N PHE A 2 -4.67 12.79 8.00
CA PHE A 2 -5.39 13.95 7.41
C PHE A 2 -4.71 15.33 7.59
N GLN A 3 -3.95 15.56 8.67
CA GLN A 3 -3.19 16.80 8.83
C GLN A 3 -2.07 16.98 7.78
N LEU A 4 -1.51 15.88 7.24
CA LEU A 4 -0.49 15.94 6.19
C LEU A 4 -1.06 16.39 4.83
N PHE A 5 -2.32 16.04 4.55
CA PHE A 5 -3.05 16.55 3.37
C PHE A 5 -3.26 18.07 3.44
N GLY A 6 -3.46 18.61 4.65
CA GLY A 6 -3.48 20.05 4.89
C GLY A 6 -2.16 20.72 4.51
N SER A 7 -1.04 20.13 4.90
CA SER A 7 0.32 20.63 4.56
C SER A 7 0.64 20.51 3.07
N LEU A 8 0.17 19.46 2.37
CA LEU A 8 0.33 19.29 0.93
C LEU A 8 -0.40 20.38 0.12
N LYS A 9 -1.54 20.87 0.61
CA LYS A 9 -2.28 21.99 -0.01
C LYS A 9 -1.46 23.29 -0.04
N GLN A 10 -0.52 23.47 0.90
CA GLN A 10 0.37 24.62 0.92
C GLN A 10 1.41 24.60 -0.22
N PHE A 11 1.85 23.41 -0.65
CA PHE A 11 2.78 23.24 -1.78
C PHE A 11 2.14 23.59 -3.14
N LEU A 12 0.81 23.46 -3.25
CA LEU A 12 0.04 23.80 -4.45
C LEU A 12 -0.22 25.31 -4.61
N LYS A 13 0.13 26.15 -3.63
CA LYS A 13 -0.04 27.60 -3.78
C LYS A 13 0.78 28.13 -4.97
N PRO A 14 0.18 28.93 -5.85
CA PRO A 14 0.91 29.59 -6.93
C PRO A 14 1.87 30.62 -6.34
N SER A 15 3.14 30.58 -6.74
CA SER A 15 4.16 31.56 -6.35
C SER A 15 3.94 32.87 -7.12
N SER A 16 4.22 34.03 -6.51
CA SER A 16 3.97 35.34 -7.16
C SER A 16 4.94 35.68 -8.29
N CYS A 17 6.13 35.07 -8.31
CA CYS A 17 7.06 35.12 -9.44
C CYS A 17 7.17 33.73 -10.06
N VAL A 18 6.92 33.64 -11.37
CA VAL A 18 7.06 32.41 -12.16
C VAL A 18 8.10 32.67 -13.23
N ILE A 19 9.27 32.04 -13.09
CA ILE A 19 10.38 32.13 -14.04
C ILE A 19 10.44 30.84 -14.91
N ASP A 20 9.66 29.82 -14.54
CA ASP A 20 9.76 28.46 -15.10
C ASP A 20 8.66 28.12 -16.12
N ASN A 21 8.98 27.17 -17.01
CA ASN A 21 8.03 26.55 -17.93
C ASN A 21 7.02 25.66 -17.17
N ASN A 22 5.78 25.59 -17.68
CA ASN A 22 4.67 24.85 -17.07
C ASN A 22 4.95 23.35 -16.90
N ILE A 23 5.77 22.76 -17.79
CA ILE A 23 6.22 21.36 -17.71
C ILE A 23 7.10 21.12 -16.50
N PHE A 24 8.08 21.99 -16.23
CA PHE A 24 8.92 21.87 -15.05
C PHE A 24 8.09 22.00 -13.77
N ARG A 25 7.14 22.94 -13.76
CA ARG A 25 6.21 23.13 -12.63
C ARG A 25 5.34 21.91 -12.35
N LEU A 26 4.84 21.22 -13.38
CA LEU A 26 4.16 19.94 -13.21
C LEU A 26 5.10 18.90 -12.60
N HIS A 27 6.36 18.84 -13.06
CA HIS A 27 7.31 17.84 -12.60
C HIS A 27 7.65 17.96 -11.11
N TYR A 28 8.01 19.16 -10.62
CA TYR A 28 8.44 19.32 -9.23
C TYR A 28 7.29 19.57 -8.23
N LYS A 29 6.13 20.10 -8.66
CA LYS A 29 4.98 20.27 -7.75
C LYS A 29 3.99 19.11 -7.83
N ALA A 30 3.50 18.78 -9.02
CA ALA A 30 2.39 17.83 -9.14
C ALA A 30 2.86 16.40 -8.87
N THR A 31 3.96 15.96 -9.50
CA THR A 31 4.47 14.59 -9.33
C THR A 31 4.85 14.31 -7.88
N VAL A 32 5.49 15.27 -7.20
CA VAL A 32 5.87 15.13 -5.78
C VAL A 32 4.63 14.99 -4.89
N VAL A 33 3.60 15.82 -5.10
CA VAL A 33 2.34 15.72 -4.33
C VAL A 33 1.65 14.38 -4.56
N ILE A 34 1.62 13.89 -5.81
CA ILE A 34 1.02 12.58 -6.15
C ILE A 34 1.78 11.44 -5.47
N LEU A 35 3.11 11.42 -5.57
CA LEU A 35 3.93 10.36 -4.99
C LEU A 35 3.82 10.34 -3.45
N ILE A 36 3.82 11.50 -2.81
CA ILE A 36 3.59 11.60 -1.36
C ILE A 36 2.17 11.11 -1.01
N GLY A 37 1.16 11.50 -1.79
CA GLY A 37 -0.21 11.01 -1.62
C GLY A 37 -0.30 9.48 -1.69
N CYS A 38 0.30 8.87 -2.71
CA CYS A 38 0.34 7.41 -2.87
C CYS A 38 1.11 6.72 -1.73
N SER A 39 2.25 7.27 -1.31
CA SER A 39 3.04 6.71 -0.20
C SER A 39 2.26 6.71 1.11
N LEU A 40 1.57 7.82 1.41
CA LEU A 40 0.72 7.92 2.59
C LEU A 40 -0.46 6.95 2.51
N MET A 41 -1.10 6.85 1.35
CA MET A 41 -2.22 5.93 1.11
C MET A 41 -1.81 4.47 1.35
N VAL A 42 -0.67 4.03 0.80
CA VAL A 42 -0.16 2.65 0.99
C VAL A 42 0.23 2.39 2.45
N THR A 43 0.67 3.40 3.19
CA THR A 43 1.05 3.26 4.60
C THR A 43 -0.17 3.29 5.54
N ALA A 44 -1.35 3.68 5.05
CA ALA A 44 -2.57 3.84 5.83
C ALA A 44 -3.22 2.48 6.18
N ARG A 45 -2.56 1.63 6.96
CA ARG A 45 -3.09 0.31 7.37
C ARG A 45 -4.42 0.39 8.13
N GLN A 46 -4.71 1.51 8.79
CA GLN A 46 -5.94 1.67 9.57
C GLN A 46 -7.21 1.94 8.74
N TYR A 47 -7.08 2.24 7.44
CA TYR A 47 -8.22 2.63 6.60
C TYR A 47 -8.54 1.65 5.47
N PHE A 48 -7.64 0.72 5.14
CA PHE A 48 -7.77 -0.19 3.99
C PHE A 48 -8.09 -1.65 4.36
N GLY A 49 -8.33 -1.94 5.64
CA GLY A 49 -8.65 -3.30 6.11
C GLY A 49 -7.41 -4.15 6.36
N ASP A 50 -7.62 -5.45 6.56
CA ASP A 50 -6.54 -6.39 6.86
C ASP A 50 -5.68 -6.63 5.61
N PRO A 51 -4.34 -6.57 5.74
CA PRO A 51 -3.44 -6.57 4.59
C PRO A 51 -3.31 -7.95 3.90
N ILE A 52 -3.69 -9.01 4.60
CA ILE A 52 -3.68 -10.40 4.13
C ILE A 52 -4.62 -11.22 5.02
N ASP A 53 -5.26 -12.25 4.46
CA ASP A 53 -6.13 -13.21 5.15
C ASP A 53 -5.61 -14.63 4.82
N CYS A 54 -5.06 -15.32 5.83
CA CYS A 54 -4.43 -16.63 5.72
C CYS A 54 -5.37 -17.73 6.22
N ILE A 55 -5.34 -18.89 5.56
CA ILE A 55 -6.22 -20.01 5.90
C ILE A 55 -5.65 -20.76 7.11
N SER A 56 -6.27 -20.60 8.28
CA SER A 56 -5.94 -21.36 9.48
C SER A 56 -6.72 -22.68 9.55
N ARG A 57 -6.07 -23.76 9.99
CA ARG A 57 -6.77 -24.94 10.54
C ARG A 57 -7.12 -24.69 12.01
N ASP A 58 -8.11 -25.42 12.53
CA ASP A 58 -8.77 -25.18 13.84
C ASP A 58 -7.82 -25.05 15.06
N ASP A 59 -6.56 -25.45 14.92
CA ASP A 59 -5.54 -25.43 15.97
C ASP A 59 -4.84 -24.06 16.18
N ILE A 60 -4.99 -23.08 15.27
CA ILE A 60 -4.24 -21.80 15.32
C ILE A 60 -5.18 -20.58 15.16
N PRO A 61 -5.08 -19.55 16.01
CA PRO A 61 -5.86 -18.32 15.85
C PRO A 61 -5.51 -17.58 14.53
N PRO A 62 -6.50 -17.18 13.72
CA PRO A 62 -6.29 -16.59 12.39
C PRO A 62 -5.43 -15.32 12.43
N ASN A 63 -5.71 -14.40 13.37
CA ASN A 63 -4.95 -13.14 13.51
C ASN A 63 -3.44 -13.33 13.71
N LEU A 64 -3.03 -14.44 14.36
CA LEU A 64 -1.62 -14.75 14.60
C LEU A 64 -0.95 -15.22 13.31
N LEU A 65 -1.67 -16.05 12.54
CA LEU A 65 -1.23 -16.55 11.25
C LEU A 65 -1.13 -15.39 10.24
N ASP A 66 -2.14 -14.51 10.17
CA ASP A 66 -2.14 -13.34 9.29
C ASP A 66 -0.94 -12.41 9.60
N THR A 67 -0.66 -12.19 10.88
CA THR A 67 0.49 -11.38 11.31
C THR A 67 1.81 -12.05 10.91
N TYR A 68 1.91 -13.37 11.05
CA TYR A 68 3.08 -14.13 10.62
C TYR A 68 3.29 -14.07 9.11
N CYS A 69 2.24 -14.35 8.32
CA CYS A 69 2.22 -14.24 6.87
C CYS A 69 2.58 -12.83 6.39
N TRP A 70 2.18 -11.80 7.14
CA TRP A 70 2.43 -10.41 6.78
C TRP A 70 3.87 -9.96 7.01
N ILE A 71 4.50 -10.46 8.08
CA ILE A 71 5.89 -10.12 8.44
C ILE A 71 6.87 -10.97 7.61
N HIS A 72 6.53 -12.22 7.35
CA HIS A 72 7.35 -13.14 6.56
C HIS A 72 7.05 -13.03 5.06
N THR A 73 8.07 -13.20 4.23
CA THR A 73 7.89 -13.17 2.76
C THR A 73 7.16 -14.41 2.27
N THR A 74 6.12 -14.24 1.46
CA THR A 74 5.41 -15.30 0.75
C THR A 74 5.88 -15.39 -0.71
N PHE A 75 5.73 -16.55 -1.34
CA PHE A 75 6.10 -16.76 -2.74
C PHE A 75 5.04 -17.59 -3.47
N SER A 76 4.87 -17.33 -4.77
CA SER A 76 3.88 -18.00 -5.61
C SER A 76 4.48 -19.23 -6.30
N ILE A 77 3.76 -20.35 -6.28
CA ILE A 77 4.16 -21.60 -6.95
C ILE A 77 3.23 -21.83 -8.16
N GLU A 78 3.74 -21.69 -9.38
CA GLU A 78 2.95 -21.81 -10.62
C GLU A 78 2.25 -23.17 -10.77
N ASN A 79 2.95 -24.25 -10.38
CA ASN A 79 2.42 -25.62 -10.41
C ASN A 79 1.25 -25.86 -9.41
N ALA A 80 0.97 -24.90 -8.53
CA ALA A 80 -0.07 -24.97 -7.51
C ALA A 80 -1.30 -24.10 -7.82
N TRP A 81 -1.28 -23.27 -8.88
CA TRP A 81 -2.37 -22.31 -9.14
C TRP A 81 -3.74 -22.95 -9.41
N LYS A 82 -3.76 -24.19 -9.92
CA LYS A 82 -4.99 -24.93 -10.22
C LYS A 82 -5.35 -25.98 -9.16
N LYS A 83 -4.51 -26.13 -8.13
CA LYS A 83 -4.69 -27.14 -7.09
C LYS A 83 -5.63 -26.64 -6.01
N LYS A 84 -6.37 -27.55 -5.38
CA LYS A 84 -7.33 -27.18 -4.34
C LYS A 84 -6.61 -26.81 -3.05
N VAL A 85 -6.76 -25.55 -2.65
CA VAL A 85 -6.18 -24.98 -1.43
C VAL A 85 -6.73 -25.68 -0.18
N GLY A 86 -5.85 -26.05 0.74
CA GLY A 86 -6.21 -26.70 2.01
C GLY A 86 -6.33 -28.23 1.94
N GLU A 87 -6.28 -28.81 0.74
CA GLU A 87 -6.33 -30.27 0.50
C GLU A 87 -5.10 -30.76 -0.29
N GLU A 88 -4.85 -30.17 -1.47
CA GLU A 88 -3.75 -30.57 -2.35
C GLU A 88 -2.49 -29.69 -2.19
N VAL A 89 -2.66 -28.46 -1.69
CA VAL A 89 -1.57 -27.51 -1.43
C VAL A 89 -1.82 -26.69 -0.17
N PRO A 90 -0.81 -26.50 0.69
CA PRO A 90 -0.84 -25.45 1.69
C PRO A 90 -0.75 -24.10 0.95
N TYR A 91 -1.75 -23.24 1.16
CA TYR A 91 -1.70 -21.85 0.71
C TYR A 91 -1.02 -21.03 1.81
N PRO A 92 -0.16 -20.05 1.47
CA PRO A 92 0.18 -18.99 2.41
C PRO A 92 -1.05 -18.13 2.65
#